data_AF-A0A955S3E3-F1
#
_entry.id   AF-A0A955S3E3-F1
#
_cell.length_a   1.000
_cell.length_b   1.000
_cell.length_c   1.000
_cell.angle_alpha   90.00
_cell.angle_beta   90.00
_cell.angle_gamma   90.00
#
_symmetry.space_group_name_H-M   'P 1'
#
loop_
_entity.id
_entity.type
_entity.pdbx_description
1 polymer ?
#
loop_
_entity_poly.entity_id
_entity_poly.type
_entity_poly.pdbx_seq_one_letter_code
_entity_poly.pdbx_strand_id
1 'polypeptide(L)'
;MQRRGALITPQIQDILKSANTVERIRELFADMHTYDIFILCENLEDDEIAESIKALGIPVGIELFEQFDDERKKDIFNCFNKEWMADILEEMSPDERADFVVKLPDERVEEILPLVARAERI
;
A
#
# COMPACT_ATOMS: atom_id res chain seq x y z
N MET A 1 3.14 -25.12 -4.12
CA MET A 1 4.05 -24.06 -4.60
C MET A 1 4.54 -23.17 -3.43
N GLN A 2 4.81 -23.74 -2.25
CA GLN A 2 4.93 -22.99 -0.99
C GLN A 2 6.37 -22.60 -0.59
N ARG A 3 7.38 -22.93 -1.41
CA ARG A 3 8.81 -22.75 -1.05
C ARG A 3 9.43 -21.41 -1.46
N ARG A 4 8.81 -20.63 -2.36
CA ARG A 4 9.36 -19.33 -2.79
C ARG A 4 9.01 -18.19 -1.83
N GLY A 5 7.74 -18.08 -1.38
CA GLY A 5 7.34 -17.03 -0.42
C GLY A 5 8.12 -17.07 0.90
N ALA A 6 8.37 -18.26 1.45
CA ALA A 6 9.05 -18.45 2.73
C ALA A 6 10.52 -17.95 2.79
N LEU A 7 11.18 -17.73 1.65
CA LEU A 7 12.54 -17.17 1.61
C LEU A 7 12.57 -15.67 1.29
N ILE A 8 11.51 -15.15 0.67
CA ILE A 8 11.46 -13.77 0.22
C ILE A 8 10.97 -12.84 1.32
N THR A 9 10.04 -13.26 2.18
CA THR A 9 9.56 -12.43 3.29
C THR A 9 10.71 -11.94 4.20
N PRO A 10 11.62 -12.81 4.69
CA PRO A 10 12.76 -12.34 5.49
C PRO A 10 13.69 -11.38 4.72
N GLN A 11 13.87 -11.61 3.41
CA GLN A 11 14.67 -10.73 2.57
C GLN A 11 14.04 -9.33 2.45
N ILE A 12 12.73 -9.23 2.28
CA ILE A 12 12.02 -7.94 2.23
C ILE A 12 12.20 -7.23 3.58
N GLN A 13 11.98 -7.91 4.70
CA GLN A 13 12.15 -7.33 6.03
C GLN A 13 13.57 -6.82 6.28
N ASP A 14 14.58 -7.53 5.80
CA ASP A 14 15.98 -7.08 5.86
C ASP A 14 16.25 -5.86 4.97
N ILE A 15 15.56 -5.75 3.82
CA ILE A 15 15.61 -4.56 2.98
C ILE A 15 14.98 -3.36 3.69
N LEU A 16 13.80 -3.53 4.27
CA LEU A 16 13.05 -2.46 4.94
C LEU A 16 13.81 -1.83 6.12
N LYS A 17 14.69 -2.61 6.77
CA LYS A 17 15.56 -2.15 7.87
C LYS A 17 16.85 -1.46 7.40
N SER A 18 17.10 -1.40 6.09
CA SER A 18 18.33 -0.84 5.53
C SER A 18 18.17 0.63 5.13
N ALA A 19 19.28 1.37 4.99
CA ALA A 19 19.22 2.79 4.63
C ALA A 19 18.77 3.05 3.18
N ASN A 20 18.86 2.05 2.30
CA ASN A 20 18.57 2.16 0.86
C ASN A 20 17.31 1.36 0.49
N THR A 21 16.26 1.43 1.33
CA THR A 21 15.03 0.66 1.17
C THR A 21 14.41 0.85 -0.21
N VAL A 22 14.31 2.10 -0.67
CA VAL A 22 13.63 2.44 -1.93
C VAL A 22 14.32 1.79 -3.13
N GLU A 23 15.63 1.96 -3.26
CA GLU A 23 16.41 1.42 -4.36
C GLU A 23 16.33 -0.11 -4.37
N ARG A 24 16.49 -0.74 -3.19
CA ARG A 24 16.53 -2.20 -3.06
C ARG A 24 15.18 -2.86 -3.27
N ILE A 25 14.08 -2.24 -2.84
CA ILE A 25 12.72 -2.74 -3.13
C ILE A 25 12.44 -2.66 -4.63
N ARG A 26 12.80 -1.53 -5.27
CA ARG A 26 12.63 -1.36 -6.72
C ARG A 26 13.47 -2.35 -7.52
N GLU A 27 14.69 -2.61 -7.10
CA GLU A 27 15.55 -3.64 -7.70
C GLU A 27 14.99 -5.05 -7.49
N LEU A 28 14.49 -5.36 -6.28
CA LEU A 28 13.94 -6.67 -5.95
C LEU A 28 12.72 -7.02 -6.82
N PHE A 29 11.84 -6.04 -7.03
CA PHE A 29 10.60 -6.20 -7.78
C PHE A 29 10.70 -5.72 -9.23
N ALA A 30 11.92 -5.45 -9.72
CA ALA A 30 12.14 -5.05 -11.10
C ALA A 30 11.56 -6.12 -12.04
N ASP A 31 10.84 -5.66 -13.06
CA ASP A 31 10.20 -6.48 -14.11
C ASP A 31 9.15 -7.49 -13.58
N MET A 32 8.69 -7.36 -12.33
CA MET A 32 7.62 -8.20 -11.77
C MET A 32 6.24 -7.58 -12.02
N HIS A 33 5.24 -8.44 -12.25
CA HIS A 33 3.85 -7.99 -12.26
C HIS A 33 3.38 -7.69 -10.85
N THR A 34 2.51 -6.68 -10.70
CA THR A 34 1.96 -6.23 -9.42
C THR A 34 1.35 -7.39 -8.61
N TYR A 35 0.64 -8.31 -9.26
CA TYR A 35 0.09 -9.49 -8.58
C TYR A 35 1.16 -10.42 -8.02
N ASP A 36 2.29 -10.60 -8.70
CA ASP A 36 3.40 -11.40 -8.17
C ASP A 36 4.05 -10.72 -6.96
N ILE A 37 4.14 -9.38 -6.97
CA ILE A 37 4.62 -8.60 -5.82
C ILE A 37 3.66 -8.77 -4.62
N PHE A 38 2.35 -8.72 -4.87
CA PHE A 38 1.32 -8.97 -3.85
C PHE A 38 1.52 -10.32 -3.16
N ILE A 39 1.67 -11.41 -3.92
CA ILE A 39 1.89 -12.75 -3.34
C ILE A 39 3.15 -12.81 -2.46
N LEU A 40 4.16 -11.99 -2.74
CA LEU A 40 5.38 -11.92 -1.92
C LEU A 40 5.22 -11.07 -0.67
N CYS A 41 4.34 -10.06 -0.71
CA CYS A 41 4.09 -9.12 0.38
C CYS A 41 2.89 -9.49 1.26
N GLU A 42 2.00 -10.39 0.84
CA GLU A 42 0.70 -10.65 1.49
C GLU A 42 0.81 -11.07 2.96
N ASN A 43 1.94 -11.65 3.37
CA ASN A 43 2.21 -12.12 4.73
C ASN A 43 3.11 -11.18 5.56
N LEU A 44 3.47 -10.01 5.03
CA LEU A 44 4.18 -8.98 5.78
C LEU A 44 3.23 -8.27 6.75
N GLU A 45 3.80 -7.64 7.78
CA GLU A 45 3.02 -6.76 8.67
C GLU A 45 2.50 -5.53 7.91
N ASP A 46 1.42 -4.90 8.40
CA ASP A 46 0.76 -3.79 7.68
C ASP A 46 1.68 -2.60 7.42
N ASP A 47 2.54 -2.28 8.37
CA ASP A 47 3.55 -1.22 8.25
C ASP A 47 4.64 -1.59 7.25
N GLU A 48 5.08 -2.85 7.22
CA GLU A 48 6.03 -3.37 6.24
C GLU A 48 5.46 -3.34 4.81
N ILE A 49 4.17 -3.64 4.66
CA ILE A 49 3.44 -3.52 3.38
C ILE A 49 3.36 -2.04 2.98
N ALA A 50 3.00 -1.15 3.90
CA ALA A 50 2.94 0.28 3.65
C ALA A 50 4.31 0.84 3.20
N GLU A 51 5.40 0.48 3.86
CA GLU A 51 6.75 0.88 3.43
C GLU A 51 7.11 0.34 2.03
N SER A 52 6.70 -0.89 1.72
CA SER A 52 6.92 -1.49 0.40
C SER A 52 6.14 -0.75 -0.69
N ILE A 53 4.88 -0.40 -0.43
CA ILE A 53 4.04 0.43 -1.32
C ILE A 53 4.70 1.79 -1.57
N LYS A 54 5.17 2.45 -0.50
CA LYS A 54 5.85 3.76 -0.63
C LYS A 54 7.13 3.68 -1.46
N ALA A 55 7.92 2.63 -1.23
CA ALA A 55 9.17 2.41 -1.95
C ALA A 55 8.94 2.15 -3.45
N LEU A 56 7.90 1.41 -3.80
CA LEU A 56 7.50 1.18 -5.20
C LEU A 56 7.07 2.47 -5.88
N GLY A 57 6.40 3.38 -5.17
CA GLY A 57 5.95 4.65 -5.74
C GLY A 57 4.71 4.48 -6.63
N ILE A 58 4.22 5.58 -7.20
CA ILE A 58 3.05 5.59 -8.10
C ILE A 58 3.50 5.29 -9.53
N PRO A 59 2.77 4.46 -10.32
CA PRO A 59 1.49 3.82 -9.98
C PRO A 59 1.61 2.48 -9.24
N VAL A 60 2.76 1.80 -9.33
CA VAL A 60 2.91 0.39 -8.93
C VAL A 60 2.53 0.11 -7.47
N GLY A 61 2.90 0.99 -6.55
CA GLY A 61 2.56 0.87 -5.13
C GLY A 61 1.06 0.98 -4.87
N ILE A 62 0.35 1.82 -5.63
CA ILE A 62 -1.12 1.95 -5.52
C ILE A 62 -1.80 0.73 -6.13
N GLU A 63 -1.34 0.26 -7.29
CA GLU A 63 -1.84 -0.99 -7.86
C GLU A 63 -1.63 -2.19 -6.91
N LEU A 64 -0.51 -2.19 -6.16
CA LEU A 64 -0.22 -3.19 -5.12
C LEU A 64 -1.20 -3.06 -3.95
N PHE A 65 -1.43 -1.85 -3.46
CA PHE A 65 -2.43 -1.57 -2.42
C PHE A 65 -3.82 -2.09 -2.83
N GLU A 66 -4.19 -1.92 -4.09
CA GLU A 66 -5.47 -2.36 -4.63
C GLU A 66 -5.66 -3.89 -4.65
N GLN A 67 -4.59 -4.68 -4.63
CA GLN A 67 -4.68 -6.15 -4.59
C GLN A 67 -5.20 -6.69 -3.25
N PHE A 68 -5.07 -5.92 -2.17
CA PHE A 68 -5.50 -6.34 -0.84
C PHE A 68 -7.03 -6.25 -0.69
N ASP A 69 -7.59 -7.09 0.17
CA ASP A 69 -9.01 -7.00 0.54
C ASP A 69 -9.29 -5.75 1.39
N ASP A 70 -10.56 -5.43 1.57
CA ASP A 70 -10.98 -4.21 2.28
C ASP A 70 -10.51 -4.17 3.74
N GLU A 71 -10.45 -5.32 4.42
CA GLU A 71 -10.01 -5.37 5.81
C GLU A 71 -8.54 -5.01 5.90
N ARG A 72 -7.71 -5.68 5.10
CA ARG A 72 -6.27 -5.45 5.04
C ARG A 72 -5.92 -4.07 4.50
N LYS A 73 -6.65 -3.55 3.51
CA LYS A 73 -6.49 -2.17 3.01
C LYS A 73 -6.66 -1.15 4.12
N LYS A 74 -7.64 -1.30 5.02
CA LYS A 74 -7.82 -0.34 6.12
C LYS A 74 -6.62 -0.34 7.06
N ASP A 75 -6.12 -1.52 7.41
CA ASP A 75 -4.99 -1.65 8.32
C ASP A 75 -3.71 -1.08 7.71
N ILE A 76 -3.40 -1.41 6.45
CA ILE A 76 -2.29 -0.81 5.70
C ILE A 76 -2.49 0.71 5.55
N PHE A 77 -3.70 1.16 5.24
CA PHE A 77 -3.99 2.59 5.04
C PHE A 77 -3.69 3.40 6.30
N ASN A 78 -3.94 2.81 7.47
CA ASN A 78 -3.65 3.41 8.77
C ASN A 78 -2.15 3.60 9.06
N CYS A 79 -1.27 2.92 8.33
CA CYS A 79 0.18 3.04 8.44
C CYS A 79 0.77 4.18 7.58
N PHE A 80 -0.01 4.76 6.65
CA PHE A 80 0.47 5.85 5.81
C PHE A 80 0.49 7.20 6.54
N ASN A 81 1.35 8.09 6.04
CA ASN A 81 1.27 9.52 6.37
C ASN A 81 0.16 10.19 5.52
N LYS A 82 -0.20 11.42 5.87
CA LYS A 82 -1.27 12.16 5.18
C LYS A 82 -1.02 12.41 3.70
N GLU A 83 0.24 12.49 3.28
CA GLU A 83 0.60 12.69 1.88
C GLU A 83 0.24 11.44 1.06
N TRP A 84 0.71 10.28 1.49
CA TRP A 84 0.38 9.00 0.85
C TRP A 84 -1.10 8.64 0.92
N MET A 85 -1.78 8.96 2.03
CA MET A 85 -3.23 8.81 2.11
C MET A 85 -3.94 9.65 1.04
N ALA A 86 -3.48 10.88 0.79
CA ALA A 86 -4.05 11.73 -0.24
C ALA A 86 -3.83 11.12 -1.63
N ASP A 87 -2.60 10.68 -1.93
CA ASP A 87 -2.27 10.09 -3.22
C ASP A 87 -3.12 8.84 -3.52
N ILE A 88 -3.30 7.95 -2.53
CA ILE A 88 -4.17 6.77 -2.69
C ILE A 88 -5.62 7.19 -2.96
N LEU A 89 -6.15 8.15 -2.21
CA LEU A 89 -7.52 8.63 -2.40
C LEU A 89 -7.70 9.32 -3.76
N GLU A 90 -6.69 10.02 -4.27
CA GLU A 90 -6.72 10.71 -5.57
C GLU A 90 -6.72 9.73 -6.75
N GLU A 91 -6.04 8.60 -6.62
CA GLU A 91 -6.00 7.58 -7.68
C GLU A 91 -7.25 6.67 -7.70
N MET A 92 -7.98 6.56 -6.60
CA MET A 92 -9.25 5.84 -6.57
C MET A 92 -10.33 6.53 -7.43
N SER A 93 -11.16 5.75 -8.11
CA SER A 93 -12.37 6.30 -8.72
C SER A 93 -13.33 6.83 -7.64
N PRO A 94 -14.20 7.81 -7.96
CA PRO A 94 -15.13 8.37 -6.97
C PRO A 94 -15.99 7.33 -6.24
N ASP A 95 -16.47 6.31 -6.97
CA ASP A 95 -17.31 5.25 -6.40
C ASP A 95 -16.51 4.35 -5.45
N GLU A 96 -15.30 3.93 -5.85
CA GLU A 96 -14.40 3.11 -5.02
C GLU A 96 -13.93 3.86 -3.78
N ARG A 97 -13.60 5.15 -3.93
CA ARG A 97 -13.22 6.01 -2.81
C ARG A 97 -14.36 6.14 -1.80
N ALA A 98 -15.58 6.39 -2.26
CA ALA A 98 -16.74 6.48 -1.39
C ALA A 98 -16.98 5.16 -0.63
N ASP A 99 -16.88 4.02 -1.32
CA ASP A 99 -17.02 2.69 -0.72
C ASP A 99 -15.92 2.40 0.31
N PHE A 100 -14.66 2.76 0.01
CA PHE A 100 -13.54 2.59 0.93
C PHE A 100 -13.66 3.48 2.17
N VAL A 101 -13.97 4.77 2.00
CA VAL A 101 -14.08 5.74 3.10
C VAL A 101 -15.17 5.34 4.10
N VAL A 102 -16.33 4.85 3.62
CA VAL A 102 -17.43 4.41 4.51
C VAL A 102 -17.05 3.19 5.36
N LYS A 103 -16.05 2.41 4.95
CA LYS A 103 -15.58 1.23 5.70
C LYS A 103 -14.54 1.58 6.76
N LEU A 104 -13.99 2.80 6.76
CA LEU A 104 -13.03 3.25 7.78
C LEU A 104 -13.74 3.59 9.10
N PRO A 105 -13.05 3.49 10.25
CA PRO A 105 -13.58 3.96 11.53
C PRO A 105 -13.90 5.47 11.49
N ASP A 106 -14.98 5.90 12.14
CA ASP A 106 -15.45 7.30 12.13
C ASP A 106 -14.34 8.31 12.46
N GLU A 107 -13.53 8.02 13.49
CA GLU A 107 -12.39 8.86 13.89
C GLU A 107 -11.40 9.08 12.74
N ARG A 108 -11.16 8.04 11.93
CA ARG A 108 -10.28 8.12 10.76
C ARG A 108 -10.91 8.89 9.62
N VAL A 109 -12.21 8.70 9.39
CA VAL A 109 -12.94 9.45 8.37
C VAL A 109 -12.79 10.95 8.62
N GLU A 110 -13.02 11.41 9.86
CA GLU A 110 -12.87 12.82 10.22
C GLU A 110 -11.46 13.36 9.93
N GLU A 111 -10.41 12.57 10.19
CA GLU A 111 -9.02 12.96 9.94
C GLU A 111 -8.70 13.14 8.45
N ILE A 112 -9.33 12.34 7.57
CA ILE A 112 -9.06 12.33 6.12
C ILE A 112 -10.08 13.11 5.30
N LEU A 113 -11.16 13.63 5.89
CA LEU A 113 -12.18 14.43 5.18
C LEU A 113 -11.59 15.54 4.29
N PRO A 114 -10.57 16.31 4.72
CA PRO A 114 -9.95 17.31 3.85
C PRO A 114 -9.25 16.71 2.62
N LEU A 115 -8.72 15.49 2.74
CA LEU A 115 -8.06 14.75 1.67
C LEU A 115 -9.08 14.21 0.67
N VAL A 116 -10.18 13.62 1.18
CA VAL A 116 -11.31 13.19 0.34
C VAL A 116 -11.86 14.36 -0.47
N ALA A 117 -12.12 15.51 0.18
CA ALA A 117 -12.60 16.71 -0.51
C ALA A 117 -11.60 17.27 -1.54
N ARG A 118 -10.30 16.96 -1.42
CA ARG A 118 -9.28 17.29 -2.41
C ARG A 118 -9.38 16.35 -3.62
N ALA A 119 -9.48 15.04 -3.38
CA ALA A 119 -9.61 14.03 -4.42
C ALA A 119 -10.87 14.20 -5.28
N GLU A 120 -11.99 14.66 -4.71
CA GLU A 120 -13.23 14.96 -5.45
C GLU A 120 -13.14 16.13 -6.45
N ARG A 121 -12.01 16.86 -6.50
CA ARG A 121 -11.83 18.01 -7.41
C ARG A 121 -11.09 17.66 -8.71
N ILE A 122 -10.61 16.43 -8.83
CA ILE A 122 -9.84 15.92 -9.97
C ILE A 122 -10.78 15.20 -10.93
#